data_AF-A0A522FLC0-F1
#
_entry.id   AF-A0A522FLC0-F1
#
_cell.length_a   1.000
_cell.length_b   1.000
_cell.length_c   1.000
_cell.angle_alpha   90.00
_cell.angle_beta   90.00
_cell.angle_gamma   90.00
#
_symmetry.space_group_name_H-M   'P 1'
#
loop_
_entity.id
_entity.type
_entity.pdbx_description
1 polymer ?
#
loop_
_entity_poly.entity_id
_entity_poly.type
_entity_poly.pdbx_seq_one_letter_code
_entity_poly.pdbx_strand_id
1 'polypeptide(L)'
;MDKLVFNNREYQVDQYGFLANVDDWDENFAEGMALELEITQGLTENHKKVLNYIREVFKRDNTCPTAYDTMEHFKFTIGEFRTLFPMGYQRGACKLAGISYDKGYLNLHSLKTEQPVPSEVETKSYRVNAKGFLVDWTEWDEEFAISTADELKMPNLLTDKHWVIINYLRDYFSRNQSVSNIYQLCDDCNITLDELKALFPDGYHRGAVKIAGLRIK
;
A
#
# COMPACT_ATOMS: atom_id res chain seq x y z
N MET A 1 9.13 -2.13 -17.71
CA MET A 1 10.18 -2.44 -16.73
C MET A 1 11.28 -1.45 -16.97
N ASP A 2 11.50 -0.60 -15.97
CA ASP A 2 12.56 0.40 -16.01
C ASP A 2 13.84 -0.20 -15.43
N LYS A 3 14.98 0.40 -15.76
CA LYS A 3 16.28 -0.05 -15.29
C LYS A 3 16.91 1.00 -14.41
N LEU A 4 17.39 0.58 -13.25
CA LEU A 4 18.24 1.39 -12.38
C LEU A 4 19.68 0.90 -12.48
N VAL A 5 20.64 1.83 -12.40
CA VAL A 5 22.06 1.51 -12.42
C VAL A 5 22.73 2.13 -11.22
N PHE A 6 23.22 1.29 -10.30
CA PHE A 6 23.94 1.71 -9.11
C PHE A 6 25.29 1.00 -9.07
N ASN A 7 26.39 1.75 -8.91
CA ASN A 7 27.77 1.25 -8.90
C ASN A 7 28.06 0.20 -10.00
N ASN A 8 27.67 0.49 -11.24
CA ASN A 8 27.83 -0.36 -12.43
C ASN A 8 27.06 -1.70 -12.39
N ARG A 9 26.11 -1.88 -11.47
CA ARG A 9 25.17 -3.00 -11.47
C ARG A 9 23.79 -2.52 -11.93
N GLU A 10 23.19 -3.25 -12.86
CA GLU A 10 21.83 -3.00 -13.32
C GLU A 10 20.81 -3.73 -12.46
N TYR A 11 19.71 -3.07 -12.14
CA TYR A 11 18.55 -3.63 -11.43
C TYR A 11 17.31 -3.41 -12.28
N GLN A 12 16.54 -4.49 -12.47
CA GLN A 12 15.22 -4.39 -13.10
C GLN A 12 14.21 -3.97 -12.04
N VAL A 13 13.45 -2.92 -12.33
CA VAL A 13 12.37 -2.46 -11.46
C VAL A 13 11.03 -2.44 -12.20
N ASP A 14 9.95 -2.60 -11.42
CA ASP A 14 8.59 -2.42 -11.90
C ASP A 14 8.27 -0.92 -12.12
N GLN A 15 7.06 -0.65 -12.62
CA GLN A 15 6.58 0.72 -12.87
C GLN A 15 6.48 1.59 -11.61
N TYR A 16 6.52 0.98 -10.42
CA TYR A 16 6.49 1.66 -9.14
C TYR A 16 7.89 1.78 -8.53
N GLY A 17 8.95 1.34 -9.22
CA GLY A 17 10.33 1.38 -8.75
C GLY A 17 10.67 0.32 -7.70
N PHE A 18 9.91 -0.77 -7.59
CA PHE A 18 10.30 -1.92 -6.77
C PHE A 18 11.13 -2.89 -7.59
N LEU A 19 12.02 -3.61 -6.91
CA LEU A 19 12.84 -4.61 -7.55
C LEU A 19 11.98 -5.74 -8.13
N ALA A 20 12.13 -5.98 -9.45
CA ALA A 20 11.32 -6.97 -10.16
C ALA A 20 11.60 -8.40 -9.68
N ASN A 21 12.83 -8.66 -9.22
CA ASN A 21 13.23 -9.93 -8.63
C ASN A 21 13.89 -9.73 -7.25
N VAL A 22 13.27 -10.25 -6.19
CA VAL A 22 13.73 -10.13 -4.79
C VAL A 22 15.13 -10.72 -4.57
N ASP A 23 15.50 -11.73 -5.38
CA ASP A 23 16.82 -12.38 -5.33
C ASP A 23 17.92 -11.52 -5.96
N ASP A 24 17.57 -10.51 -6.76
CA ASP A 24 18.55 -9.59 -7.34
C ASP A 24 19.01 -8.53 -6.33
N TRP A 25 18.38 -8.48 -5.15
CA TRP A 25 18.68 -7.49 -4.12
C TRP A 25 20.05 -7.74 -3.48
N ASP A 26 20.76 -6.66 -3.27
CA ASP A 26 21.97 -6.58 -2.46
C ASP A 26 22.03 -5.23 -1.74
N GLU A 27 23.06 -5.04 -0.91
CA GLU A 27 23.27 -3.77 -0.21
C GLU A 27 23.47 -2.60 -1.20
N ASN A 28 24.04 -2.85 -2.38
CA ASN A 28 24.25 -1.84 -3.40
C ASN A 28 22.94 -1.27 -3.97
N PHE A 29 21.92 -2.10 -4.15
CA PHE A 29 20.58 -1.63 -4.49
C PHE A 29 20.02 -0.70 -3.40
N ALA A 30 20.10 -1.14 -2.14
CA ALA A 30 19.58 -0.38 -1.01
C ALA A 30 20.30 0.99 -0.88
N GLU A 31 21.62 1.01 -0.94
CA GLU A 31 22.40 2.25 -0.89
C GLU A 31 22.11 3.17 -2.09
N GLY A 32 21.96 2.61 -3.30
CA GLY A 32 21.62 3.36 -4.50
C GLY A 32 20.24 4.02 -4.45
N MET A 33 19.25 3.31 -3.88
CA MET A 33 17.88 3.79 -3.70
C MET A 33 17.71 4.79 -2.56
N ALA A 34 18.65 4.88 -1.63
CA ALA A 34 18.51 5.67 -0.41
C ALA A 34 18.16 7.14 -0.71
N LEU A 35 18.85 7.75 -1.68
CA LEU A 35 18.61 9.15 -2.06
C LEU A 35 17.24 9.35 -2.71
N GLU A 36 16.77 8.41 -3.54
CA GLU A 36 15.45 8.48 -4.18
C GLU A 36 14.31 8.39 -3.15
N LEU A 37 14.56 7.75 -2.01
CA LEU A 37 13.60 7.58 -0.92
C LEU A 37 13.78 8.60 0.22
N GLU A 38 14.43 9.73 -0.09
CA GLU A 38 14.68 10.86 0.82
C GLU A 38 15.60 10.54 2.01
N ILE A 39 16.38 9.46 1.95
CA ILE A 39 17.38 9.10 2.97
C ILE A 39 18.71 9.77 2.59
N THR A 40 18.79 11.07 2.84
CA THR A 40 19.91 11.93 2.40
C THR A 40 21.23 11.68 3.14
N GLN A 41 21.20 11.07 4.33
CA GLN A 41 22.39 10.80 5.15
C GLN A 41 23.00 9.41 4.90
N GLY A 42 22.46 8.65 3.94
CA GLY A 42 22.83 7.26 3.70
C GLY A 42 22.22 6.29 4.73
N LEU A 43 22.40 4.98 4.50
CA LEU A 43 21.78 3.95 5.33
C LEU A 43 22.56 3.71 6.63
N THR A 44 21.98 4.16 7.75
CA THR A 44 22.49 3.82 9.09
C THR A 44 22.22 2.35 9.46
N GLU A 45 22.86 1.86 10.52
CA GLU A 45 22.64 0.51 11.07
C GLU A 45 21.15 0.21 11.40
N ASN A 46 20.40 1.23 11.81
CA ASN A 46 18.97 1.08 12.06
C ASN A 46 18.16 0.86 10.79
N HIS A 47 18.57 1.42 9.65
CA HIS A 47 17.95 1.09 8.36
C HIS A 47 18.28 -0.36 8.00
N LYS A 48 19.57 -0.71 8.03
CA LYS A 48 20.07 -2.03 7.63
C LYS A 48 19.41 -3.17 8.40
N LYS A 49 19.28 -3.05 9.74
CA LYS A 49 18.60 -4.07 10.55
C LYS A 49 17.11 -4.21 10.20
N VAL A 50 16.42 -3.12 9.85
CA VAL A 50 15.02 -3.18 9.41
C VAL A 50 14.90 -3.86 8.05
N LEU A 51 15.77 -3.52 7.09
CA LEU A 51 15.76 -4.16 5.77
C LEU A 51 16.03 -5.66 5.88
N ASN A 52 17.03 -6.03 6.67
CA ASN A 52 17.36 -7.43 6.90
C ASN A 52 16.21 -8.18 7.57
N TYR A 53 15.57 -7.60 8.58
CA TYR A 53 14.39 -8.20 9.22
C TYR A 53 13.22 -8.40 8.25
N ILE A 54 12.90 -7.40 7.43
CA ILE A 54 11.85 -7.52 6.41
C ILE A 54 12.18 -8.67 5.45
N ARG A 55 13.44 -8.78 5.00
CA ARG A 55 13.90 -9.86 4.10
C ARG A 55 13.90 -11.22 4.77
N GLU A 56 14.26 -11.32 6.04
CA GLU A 56 14.23 -12.56 6.81
C GLU A 56 12.79 -13.06 7.00
N VAL A 57 11.87 -12.18 7.40
CA VAL A 57 10.45 -12.51 7.53
C VAL A 57 9.88 -12.89 6.16
N PHE A 58 10.20 -12.14 5.12
CA PHE A 58 9.77 -12.48 3.76
C PHE A 58 10.31 -13.84 3.30
N LYS A 59 11.58 -14.17 3.57
CA LYS A 59 12.14 -15.48 3.23
C LYS A 59 11.49 -16.63 4.01
N ARG A 60 11.08 -16.38 5.25
CA ARG A 60 10.46 -17.38 6.14
C ARG A 60 9.00 -17.62 5.79
N ASP A 61 8.24 -16.54 5.64
CA ASP A 61 6.78 -16.56 5.62
C ASP A 61 6.22 -16.24 4.22
N ASN A 62 7.07 -15.87 3.26
CA ASN A 62 6.70 -15.30 1.95
C ASN A 62 5.71 -14.14 2.06
N THR A 63 5.79 -13.38 3.16
CA THR A 63 5.03 -12.16 3.43
C THR A 63 5.93 -11.12 4.08
N CYS A 64 5.66 -9.85 3.85
CA CYS A 64 6.33 -8.78 4.60
C CYS A 64 5.73 -8.70 6.01
N PRO A 65 6.53 -8.39 7.05
CA PRO A 65 5.97 -8.02 8.33
C PRO A 65 5.14 -6.74 8.19
N THR A 66 4.27 -6.46 9.16
CA THR A 66 3.60 -5.16 9.18
C THR A 66 4.54 -4.07 9.69
N ALA A 67 4.18 -2.81 9.44
CA ALA A 67 4.88 -1.68 10.04
C ALA A 67 4.83 -1.75 11.58
N TYR A 68 3.71 -2.21 12.15
CA TYR A 68 3.54 -2.38 13.59
C TYR A 68 4.48 -3.44 14.14
N ASP A 69 4.50 -4.65 13.54
CA ASP A 69 5.37 -5.74 13.99
C ASP A 69 6.84 -5.33 13.91
N THR A 70 7.22 -4.60 12.87
CA THR A 70 8.59 -4.10 12.69
C THR A 70 8.96 -3.08 13.77
N MET A 71 8.08 -2.12 14.05
CA MET A 71 8.29 -1.14 15.12
C MET A 71 8.32 -1.81 16.50
N GLU A 72 7.43 -2.77 16.75
CA GLU A 72 7.38 -3.52 18.01
C GLU A 72 8.63 -4.39 18.21
N HIS A 73 9.13 -5.03 17.15
CA HIS A 73 10.32 -5.87 17.18
C HIS A 73 11.57 -5.06 17.57
N PHE A 74 11.76 -3.88 16.97
CA PHE A 74 12.92 -3.02 17.23
C PHE A 74 12.69 -1.98 18.33
N LYS A 75 11.52 -1.96 18.95
CA LYS A 75 11.09 -0.97 19.96
C LYS A 75 11.23 0.47 19.46
N PHE A 76 10.89 0.70 18.19
CA PHE A 76 10.84 2.03 17.61
C PHE A 76 9.50 2.70 17.88
N THR A 77 9.56 4.01 18.13
CA THR A 77 8.39 4.88 18.04
C THR A 77 8.06 5.18 16.59
N ILE A 78 6.81 5.61 16.33
CA ILE A 78 6.40 6.06 14.99
C ILE A 78 7.21 7.26 14.49
N GLY A 79 7.66 8.14 15.42
CA GLY A 79 8.51 9.29 15.08
C GLY A 79 9.88 8.84 14.59
N GLU A 80 10.54 7.97 15.33
CA GLU A 80 11.83 7.39 14.93
C GLU A 80 11.72 6.63 13.62
N PHE A 81 10.65 5.84 13.44
CA PHE A 81 10.44 5.09 12.21
C PHE A 81 10.26 6.01 10.99
N ARG A 82 9.54 7.13 11.13
CA ARG A 82 9.39 8.15 10.08
C ARG A 82 10.68 8.89 9.79
N THR A 83 11.53 9.09 10.78
CA THR A 83 12.87 9.66 10.58
C THR A 83 13.76 8.71 9.81
N LEU A 84 13.69 7.40 10.08
CA LEU A 84 14.42 6.38 9.33
C LEU A 84 13.87 6.21 7.91
N PHE A 85 12.55 6.17 7.75
CA PHE A 85 11.91 5.97 6.45
C PHE A 85 10.91 7.09 6.17
N PRO A 86 11.35 8.22 5.59
CA PRO A 86 10.49 9.37 5.28
C PRO A 86 9.32 9.00 4.37
N MET A 87 9.58 8.09 3.41
CA MET A 87 8.59 7.51 2.51
C MET A 87 7.70 6.43 3.16
N GLY A 88 7.83 6.22 4.47
CA GLY A 88 7.08 5.26 5.24
C GLY A 88 7.50 3.81 5.01
N TYR A 89 6.70 2.88 5.52
CA TYR A 89 7.05 1.46 5.56
C TYR A 89 7.12 0.83 4.16
N GLN A 90 6.10 1.01 3.32
CA GLN A 90 6.03 0.31 2.03
C GLN A 90 6.93 0.98 0.95
N ARG A 91 6.71 2.28 0.67
CA ARG A 91 7.47 3.03 -0.34
C ARG A 91 8.90 3.34 0.12
N GLY A 92 9.16 3.32 1.42
CA GLY A 92 10.50 3.40 2.01
C GLY A 92 11.07 2.02 2.31
N ALA A 93 10.77 1.45 3.47
CA ALA A 93 11.44 0.25 3.97
C ALA A 93 11.30 -0.99 3.08
N CYS A 94 10.09 -1.37 2.63
CA CYS A 94 9.87 -2.55 1.79
C CYS A 94 10.49 -2.39 0.40
N LYS A 95 10.34 -1.21 -0.22
CA LYS A 95 11.00 -0.89 -1.50
C LYS A 95 12.52 -0.97 -1.36
N LEU A 96 13.09 -0.36 -0.33
CA LEU A 96 14.52 -0.37 -0.06
C LEU A 96 15.04 -1.80 0.25
N ALA A 97 14.19 -2.65 0.84
CA ALA A 97 14.46 -4.07 1.08
C ALA A 97 14.31 -4.95 -0.19
N GLY A 98 13.92 -4.35 -1.32
CA GLY A 98 13.77 -5.02 -2.61
C GLY A 98 12.56 -5.96 -2.67
N ILE A 99 11.51 -5.69 -1.89
CA ILE A 99 10.31 -6.53 -1.85
C ILE A 99 9.12 -5.73 -2.36
N SER A 100 8.57 -6.18 -3.51
CA SER A 100 7.43 -5.55 -4.19
C SER A 100 6.08 -5.97 -3.60
N TYR A 101 5.06 -5.17 -3.93
CA TYR A 101 3.66 -5.40 -3.56
C TYR A 101 3.17 -6.80 -3.93
N ASP A 102 3.47 -7.26 -5.15
CA ASP A 102 3.02 -8.57 -5.63
C ASP A 102 3.48 -9.68 -4.70
N LYS A 103 4.77 -9.69 -4.35
CA LYS A 103 5.33 -10.79 -3.56
C LYS A 103 4.99 -10.70 -2.07
N GLY A 104 4.97 -9.50 -1.48
CA GLY A 104 4.69 -9.30 -0.05
C GLY A 104 3.24 -9.53 0.37
N TYR A 105 2.28 -9.33 -0.55
CA TYR A 105 0.84 -9.47 -0.30
C TYR A 105 0.26 -10.79 -0.83
N LEU A 106 0.91 -11.46 -1.80
CA LEU A 106 0.43 -12.71 -2.39
C LEU A 106 0.07 -13.76 -1.33
N ASN A 107 0.80 -13.88 -0.21
CA ASN A 107 0.48 -14.89 0.81
C ASN A 107 -0.40 -14.44 1.97
N LEU A 108 -0.66 -13.14 2.15
CA LEU A 108 -1.69 -12.71 3.11
C LEU A 108 -3.10 -13.07 2.58
N HIS A 109 -3.27 -13.07 1.25
CA HIS A 109 -4.49 -13.50 0.58
C HIS A 109 -4.48 -14.98 0.12
N SER A 110 -3.31 -15.61 -0.09
CA SER A 110 -3.26 -17.03 -0.48
C SER A 110 -3.68 -18.02 0.60
N LEU A 111 -3.90 -17.59 1.85
CA LEU A 111 -4.58 -18.41 2.86
C LEU A 111 -6.08 -18.61 2.57
N LYS A 112 -6.64 -18.06 1.46
CA LYS A 112 -8.04 -18.28 1.08
C LYS A 112 -8.34 -18.86 -0.29
N THR A 113 -7.40 -18.99 -1.21
CA THR A 113 -7.67 -19.70 -2.48
C THR A 113 -6.41 -20.30 -3.07
N GLU A 114 -6.28 -21.62 -2.95
CA GLU A 114 -5.42 -22.42 -3.80
C GLU A 114 -5.92 -22.36 -5.25
N GLN A 115 -5.37 -21.51 -6.12
CA GLN A 115 -5.28 -21.80 -7.56
C GLN A 115 -4.07 -21.10 -8.20
N PRO A 116 -3.36 -21.77 -9.14
CA PRO A 116 -2.16 -21.23 -9.79
C PRO A 116 -2.53 -20.50 -11.10
N VAL A 117 -2.07 -19.27 -11.32
CA VAL A 117 -2.15 -18.64 -12.66
C VAL A 117 -1.14 -17.48 -12.83
N PRO A 118 -0.81 -17.07 -14.08
CA PRO A 118 0.56 -16.93 -14.57
C PRO A 118 0.89 -15.48 -14.98
N SER A 119 2.12 -15.31 -15.43
CA SER A 119 2.70 -14.10 -16.03
C SER A 119 1.88 -13.49 -17.17
N GLU A 120 1.25 -12.35 -16.93
CA GLU A 120 1.02 -11.21 -17.85
C GLU A 120 0.36 -10.10 -17.00
N VAL A 121 1.04 -8.97 -16.80
CA VAL A 121 0.48 -7.82 -16.06
C VAL A 121 -0.55 -7.15 -16.97
N GLU A 122 -1.79 -7.64 -16.96
CA GLU A 122 -2.92 -6.92 -17.52
C GLU A 122 -3.08 -5.62 -16.73
N THR A 123 -2.76 -4.49 -17.36
CA THR A 123 -3.10 -3.18 -16.81
C THR A 123 -4.62 -3.07 -16.80
N LYS A 124 -5.24 -3.38 -15.66
CA LYS A 124 -6.69 -3.43 -15.54
C LYS A 124 -7.25 -2.03 -15.77
N SER A 125 -8.01 -1.89 -16.86
CA SER A 125 -8.61 -0.61 -17.24
C SER A 125 -10.01 -0.48 -16.62
N TYR A 126 -10.24 0.59 -15.87
CA TYR A 126 -11.51 0.84 -15.18
C TYR A 126 -12.35 1.86 -15.95
N ARG A 127 -13.65 1.58 -16.09
CA ARG A 127 -14.58 2.54 -16.69
C ARG A 127 -15.01 3.54 -15.63
N VAL A 128 -14.44 4.74 -15.68
CA VAL A 128 -14.76 5.83 -14.76
C VAL A 128 -15.49 6.98 -15.47
N ASN A 129 -16.32 7.72 -14.72
CA ASN A 129 -16.98 8.92 -15.22
C ASN A 129 -16.04 10.15 -15.21
N ALA A 130 -16.54 11.31 -15.65
CA ALA A 130 -15.77 12.57 -15.69
C ALA A 130 -15.25 13.05 -14.32
N LYS A 131 -15.73 12.49 -13.21
CA LYS A 131 -15.29 12.79 -11.84
C LYS A 131 -14.42 11.68 -11.24
N GLY A 132 -14.03 10.68 -12.04
CA GLY A 132 -13.17 9.56 -11.63
C GLY A 132 -13.89 8.49 -10.79
N PHE A 133 -15.22 8.46 -10.78
CA PHE A 133 -15.97 7.38 -10.10
C PHE A 133 -16.23 6.22 -11.06
N LEU A 134 -16.16 5.00 -10.55
CA LEU A 134 -16.56 3.80 -11.29
C LEU A 134 -17.98 3.93 -11.86
N VAL A 135 -18.12 3.60 -13.14
CA VAL A 135 -19.42 3.55 -13.84
C VAL A 135 -20.23 2.38 -13.31
N ASP A 136 -19.58 1.24 -13.10
CA ASP A 136 -20.14 0.03 -12.52
C ASP A 136 -19.38 -0.35 -11.23
N TRP A 137 -20.11 -0.48 -10.13
CA TRP A 137 -19.52 -0.74 -8.80
C TRP A 137 -19.05 -2.19 -8.64
N THR A 138 -19.53 -3.10 -9.50
CA THR A 138 -19.10 -4.51 -9.51
C THR A 138 -17.74 -4.71 -10.19
N GLU A 139 -17.25 -3.74 -10.94
CA GLU A 139 -15.89 -3.75 -11.53
C GLU A 139 -14.80 -3.40 -10.50
N TRP A 140 -15.20 -2.97 -9.30
CA TRP A 140 -14.26 -2.63 -8.25
C TRP A 140 -13.51 -3.86 -7.73
N ASP A 141 -12.23 -3.67 -7.51
CA ASP A 141 -11.34 -4.52 -6.73
C ASP A 141 -10.40 -3.65 -5.88
N GLU A 142 -9.49 -4.31 -5.16
CA GLU A 142 -8.52 -3.63 -4.30
C GLU A 142 -7.53 -2.78 -5.11
N GLU A 143 -7.19 -3.18 -6.35
CA GLU A 143 -6.31 -2.41 -7.23
C GLU A 143 -6.92 -1.07 -7.62
N PHE A 144 -8.23 -1.03 -7.91
CA PHE A 144 -8.95 0.22 -8.13
C PHE A 144 -8.85 1.14 -6.92
N ALA A 145 -9.06 0.62 -5.70
CA ALA A 145 -8.99 1.41 -4.48
C ALA A 145 -7.60 2.01 -4.28
N ILE A 146 -6.55 1.22 -4.52
CA ILE A 146 -5.16 1.66 -4.43
C ILE A 146 -4.84 2.73 -5.49
N SER A 147 -5.21 2.48 -6.75
CA SER A 147 -5.00 3.44 -7.85
C SER A 147 -5.73 4.76 -7.59
N THR A 148 -6.96 4.69 -7.09
CA THR A 148 -7.76 5.88 -6.74
C THR A 148 -7.16 6.63 -5.55
N ALA A 149 -6.65 5.94 -4.54
CA ALA A 149 -5.97 6.58 -3.41
C ALA A 149 -4.69 7.32 -3.84
N ASP A 150 -3.97 6.79 -4.83
CA ASP A 150 -2.80 7.45 -5.42
C ASP A 150 -3.19 8.67 -6.26
N GLU A 151 -4.26 8.58 -7.07
CA GLU A 151 -4.83 9.71 -7.82
C GLU A 151 -5.21 10.87 -6.90
N LEU A 152 -5.79 10.54 -5.73
CA LEU A 152 -6.17 11.51 -4.68
C LEU A 152 -4.97 12.03 -3.87
N LYS A 153 -3.75 11.55 -4.15
CA LYS A 153 -2.51 11.92 -3.43
C LYS A 153 -2.66 11.72 -1.92
N MET A 154 -3.27 10.62 -1.52
CA MET A 154 -3.45 10.27 -0.11
C MET A 154 -2.09 10.31 0.60
N PRO A 155 -1.97 11.02 1.74
CA PRO A 155 -0.69 11.24 2.41
C PRO A 155 -0.09 9.94 2.96
N ASN A 156 -0.94 8.94 3.22
CA ASN A 156 -0.55 7.60 3.62
C ASN A 156 -1.26 6.59 2.70
N LEU A 157 -0.68 5.40 2.58
CA LEU A 157 -1.38 4.27 1.95
C LEU A 157 -2.63 3.88 2.75
N LEU A 158 -3.54 3.17 2.08
CA LEU A 158 -4.73 2.61 2.71
C LEU A 158 -4.31 1.63 3.81
N THR A 159 -4.45 2.08 5.07
CA THR A 159 -4.23 1.27 6.27
C THR A 159 -5.44 0.38 6.55
N ASP A 160 -5.33 -0.55 7.50
CA ASP A 160 -6.45 -1.42 7.93
C ASP A 160 -7.71 -0.63 8.29
N LYS A 161 -7.56 0.55 8.93
CA LYS A 161 -8.70 1.43 9.23
C LYS A 161 -9.39 1.93 7.95
N HIS A 162 -8.64 2.19 6.88
CA HIS A 162 -9.24 2.56 5.60
C HIS A 162 -9.99 1.39 5.00
N TRP A 163 -9.41 0.18 5.03
CA TRP A 163 -10.04 -1.03 4.50
C TRP A 163 -11.31 -1.42 5.26
N VAL A 164 -11.34 -1.26 6.58
CA VAL A 164 -12.56 -1.43 7.38
C VAL A 164 -13.67 -0.52 6.87
N ILE A 165 -13.37 0.76 6.64
CA ILE A 165 -14.34 1.75 6.15
C ILE A 165 -14.76 1.45 4.71
N ILE A 166 -13.82 1.11 3.83
CA ILE A 166 -14.06 0.78 2.42
C ILE A 166 -14.95 -0.46 2.32
N ASN A 167 -14.61 -1.55 3.02
CA ASN A 167 -15.38 -2.78 3.02
C ASN A 167 -16.76 -2.58 3.63
N TYR A 168 -16.85 -1.84 4.74
CA TYR A 168 -18.14 -1.45 5.31
C TYR A 168 -19.02 -0.72 4.28
N LEU A 169 -18.47 0.27 3.55
CA LEU A 169 -19.22 1.01 2.54
C LEU A 169 -19.73 0.10 1.42
N ARG A 170 -18.90 -0.85 0.97
CA ARG A 170 -19.25 -1.82 -0.07
C ARG A 170 -20.32 -2.81 0.40
N ASP A 171 -20.18 -3.34 1.61
CA ASP A 171 -21.16 -4.23 2.23
C ASP A 171 -22.49 -3.51 2.52
N TYR A 172 -22.43 -2.24 2.90
CA TYR A 172 -23.62 -1.43 3.09
C TYR A 172 -24.31 -1.18 1.74
N PHE A 173 -23.56 -0.83 0.70
CA PHE A 173 -24.10 -0.56 -0.62
C PHE A 173 -24.68 -1.80 -1.28
N SER A 174 -24.04 -2.96 -1.15
CA SER A 174 -24.55 -4.22 -1.71
C SER A 174 -25.95 -4.56 -1.17
N ARG A 175 -26.19 -4.30 0.11
CA ARG A 175 -27.47 -4.53 0.80
C ARG A 175 -28.52 -3.47 0.52
N ASN A 176 -28.14 -2.20 0.52
CA ASN A 176 -29.09 -1.07 0.53
C ASN A 176 -29.21 -0.35 -0.81
N GLN A 177 -28.33 -0.66 -1.77
CA GLN A 177 -28.20 0.04 -3.06
C GLN A 177 -28.06 1.57 -2.91
N SER A 178 -27.54 2.00 -1.75
CA SER A 178 -27.26 3.37 -1.36
C SER A 178 -26.04 3.38 -0.44
N VAL A 179 -25.27 4.46 -0.43
CA VAL A 179 -24.17 4.62 0.52
C VAL A 179 -24.72 5.04 1.89
N SER A 180 -24.06 4.62 2.96
CA SER A 180 -24.44 5.04 4.31
C SER A 180 -24.34 6.56 4.45
N ASN A 181 -24.98 7.14 5.47
CA ASN A 181 -24.62 8.51 5.84
C ASN A 181 -23.32 8.50 6.67
N ILE A 182 -22.66 9.66 6.74
CA ILE A 182 -21.37 9.80 7.42
C ILE A 182 -21.44 9.47 8.91
N TYR A 183 -22.54 9.82 9.60
CA TYR A 183 -22.71 9.58 11.03
C TYR A 183 -22.94 8.08 11.33
N GLN A 184 -23.75 7.41 10.52
CA GLN A 184 -23.95 5.96 10.61
C GLN A 184 -22.65 5.20 10.38
N LEU A 185 -21.83 5.64 9.43
CA LEU A 185 -20.52 5.04 9.22
C LEU A 185 -19.61 5.24 10.43
N CYS A 186 -19.60 6.44 11.00
CA CYS A 186 -18.85 6.75 12.21
C CYS A 186 -19.27 5.85 13.39
N ASP A 187 -20.57 5.69 13.61
CA ASP A 187 -21.12 4.85 14.67
C ASP A 187 -20.77 3.36 14.44
N ASP A 188 -21.02 2.84 13.23
CA ASP A 188 -20.84 1.42 12.91
C ASP A 188 -19.35 1.02 12.88
N CYS A 189 -18.46 1.92 12.44
CA CYS A 189 -17.02 1.69 12.44
C CYS A 189 -16.33 2.11 13.76
N ASN A 190 -17.08 2.66 14.72
CA ASN A 190 -16.58 3.21 15.97
C ASN A 190 -15.41 4.20 15.77
N ILE A 191 -15.60 5.16 14.86
CA ILE A 191 -14.64 6.23 14.55
C ILE A 191 -15.30 7.60 14.67
N THR A 192 -14.53 8.59 15.07
CA THR A 192 -14.99 9.99 15.09
C THR A 192 -14.95 10.62 13.69
N LEU A 193 -15.69 11.72 13.52
CA LEU A 193 -15.68 12.49 12.27
C LEU A 193 -14.28 13.04 11.95
N ASP A 194 -13.51 13.43 12.97
CA ASP A 194 -12.16 13.97 12.78
C ASP A 194 -11.16 12.87 12.44
N GLU A 195 -11.30 11.67 13.01
CA GLU A 195 -10.54 10.50 12.54
C GLU A 195 -10.88 10.15 11.10
N LEU A 196 -12.15 10.19 10.69
CA LEU A 196 -12.54 9.95 9.31
C LEU A 196 -11.90 10.96 8.35
N LYS A 197 -11.87 12.26 8.71
CA LYS A 197 -11.18 13.29 7.92
C LYS A 197 -9.66 13.10 7.89
N ALA A 198 -9.07 12.63 8.98
CA ALA A 198 -7.64 12.34 9.04
C ALA A 198 -7.27 11.12 8.16
N LEU A 199 -8.15 10.12 8.11
CA LEU A 199 -8.01 8.96 7.23
C LEU A 199 -8.24 9.36 5.77
N PHE A 200 -9.30 10.10 5.48
CA PHE A 200 -9.65 10.55 4.13
C PHE A 200 -9.66 12.09 4.06
N PRO A 201 -8.54 12.74 3.71
CA PRO A 201 -8.43 14.20 3.65
C PRO A 201 -9.41 14.85 2.65
N ASP A 202 -9.73 14.17 1.56
CA ASP A 202 -10.77 14.58 0.60
C ASP A 202 -12.21 14.38 1.11
N GLY A 203 -12.34 13.91 2.35
CA GLY A 203 -13.60 13.69 3.04
C GLY A 203 -14.33 12.43 2.61
N TYR A 204 -15.54 12.28 3.14
CA TYR A 204 -16.35 11.07 2.98
C TYR A 204 -16.67 10.75 1.50
N HIS A 205 -17.16 11.73 0.73
CA HIS A 205 -17.63 11.47 -0.63
C HIS A 205 -16.50 11.35 -1.67
N ARG A 206 -15.53 12.28 -1.65
CA ARG A 206 -14.44 12.29 -2.63
C ARG A 206 -13.28 11.38 -2.24
N GLY A 207 -13.11 11.08 -0.96
CA GLY A 207 -12.17 10.10 -0.44
C GLY A 207 -12.82 8.73 -0.31
N ALA A 208 -13.45 8.46 0.85
CA ALA A 208 -13.88 7.11 1.23
C ALA A 208 -14.82 6.44 0.20
N VAL A 209 -15.88 7.15 -0.23
CA VAL A 209 -16.88 6.61 -1.19
C VAL A 209 -16.27 6.39 -2.57
N LYS A 210 -15.43 7.31 -3.06
CA LYS A 210 -14.74 7.18 -4.36
C LYS A 210 -13.78 5.98 -4.34
N ILE A 211 -12.95 5.87 -3.30
CA ILE A 211 -11.99 4.77 -3.13
C ILE A 211 -12.71 3.42 -3.01
N ALA A 212 -13.90 3.38 -2.39
CA ALA A 212 -14.74 2.19 -2.33
C ALA A 212 -15.40 1.81 -3.68
N GLY A 213 -15.19 2.58 -4.74
CA GLY A 213 -15.76 2.34 -6.07
C GLY A 213 -17.24 2.65 -6.17
N LEU A 214 -17.77 3.43 -5.24
CA LEU A 214 -19.20 3.71 -5.14
C LEU A 214 -19.49 5.12 -5.61
N ARG A 215 -20.71 5.34 -6.09
CA ARG A 215 -21.19 6.67 -6.46
C ARG A 215 -22.56 6.92 -5.86
N ILE A 216 -22.80 8.18 -5.54
CA ILE A 216 -24.13 8.66 -5.15
C ILE A 216 -24.82 9.08 -6.44
N LYS A 217 -26.07 8.65 -6.62
CA LYS A 217 -26.92 9.09 -7.73
C LYS A 217 -27.33 10.55 -7.55
#